data_AF-A0A939UER7-F1
#
_entry.id   AF-A0A939UER7-F1
#
_cell.length_a   1.000
_cell.length_b   1.000
_cell.length_c   1.000
_cell.angle_alpha   90.00
_cell.angle_beta   90.00
_cell.angle_gamma   90.00
#
_symmetry.space_group_name_H-M   'P 1'
#
loop_
_entity.id
_entity.type
_entity.pdbx_description
1 polymer ?
#
loop_
_entity_poly.entity_id
_entity_poly.type
_entity_poly.pdbx_seq_one_letter_code
_entity_poly.pdbx_strand_id
1 'polypeptide(L)'
;MRKVLSILFVLLIGGLAFAQSAQEITNILNTDEVTYGQVCYLSAIHQNLIAESDGYDDAIKVLYENGQLPELVSGHMEVYMQNLAYIYLQMWPDVKGGLFYKLTKGSPRYAFKQLKTDGIIPEDADPNSVVSGRDALNILTACMMTYGGEEECMSMDVE
;
A
#
# COMPACT_ATOMS: atom_id res chain seq x y z
N MET A 1 -36.07 15.60 -21.56
CA MET A 1 -34.93 15.13 -22.37
C MET A 1 -33.59 15.70 -21.92
N ARG A 2 -33.42 17.03 -21.73
CA ARG A 2 -32.13 17.63 -21.26
C ARG A 2 -31.61 17.05 -19.93
N LYS A 3 -32.49 16.80 -18.95
CA LYS A 3 -32.10 16.21 -17.64
C LYS A 3 -31.64 14.75 -17.75
N VAL A 4 -32.25 13.97 -18.66
CA VAL A 4 -31.87 12.57 -18.90
C VAL A 4 -30.51 12.49 -19.59
N LEU A 5 -30.21 13.42 -20.50
CA LEU A 5 -28.91 13.52 -21.15
C LEU A 5 -27.79 13.90 -20.15
N SER A 6 -28.05 14.82 -19.22
CA SER A 6 -27.09 15.17 -18.15
C SER A 6 -26.81 14.02 -17.19
N ILE A 7 -27.83 13.24 -16.82
CA ILE A 7 -27.64 12.05 -15.97
C ILE A 7 -26.80 11.01 -16.71
N LEU A 8 -27.06 10.79 -18.01
CA LEU A 8 -26.30 9.85 -18.83
C LEU A 8 -24.83 10.28 -18.98
N PHE A 9 -24.58 11.58 -19.09
CA PHE A 9 -23.23 12.13 -19.18
C PHE A 9 -22.44 11.98 -17.87
N VAL A 10 -23.08 12.21 -16.72
CA VAL A 10 -22.46 12.00 -15.40
C VAL A 10 -22.16 10.51 -15.15
N LEU A 11 -23.06 9.62 -15.54
CA LEU A 11 -22.86 8.16 -15.42
C LEU A 11 -21.65 7.68 -16.26
N LEU A 12 -21.47 8.26 -17.45
CA LEU A 12 -20.41 7.89 -18.39
C LEU A 12 -19.03 8.36 -17.91
N ILE A 13 -18.95 9.53 -17.27
CA ILE A 13 -17.71 10.05 -16.67
C ILE A 13 -17.32 9.22 -15.44
N GLY A 14 -18.28 8.86 -14.58
CA GLY A 14 -18.01 8.01 -13.42
C GLY A 14 -17.39 6.67 -13.82
N GLY A 15 -17.94 5.99 -14.84
CA GLY A 15 -17.43 4.70 -15.30
C GLY A 15 -15.98 4.71 -15.81
N LEU A 16 -15.49 5.82 -16.35
CA LEU A 16 -14.11 5.93 -16.84
C LEU A 16 -13.09 6.06 -15.70
N ALA A 17 -13.46 6.71 -14.59
CA ALA A 17 -12.60 6.83 -13.42
C ALA A 17 -12.39 5.48 -12.72
N PHE A 18 -13.46 4.70 -12.54
CA PHE A 18 -13.38 3.36 -11.95
C PHE A 18 -12.57 2.38 -12.82
N ALA A 19 -12.65 2.51 -14.14
CA ALA A 19 -11.88 1.67 -15.05
C ALA A 19 -10.37 1.91 -14.95
N GLN A 20 -9.94 3.16 -14.74
CA GLN A 20 -8.53 3.50 -14.57
C GLN A 20 -7.94 2.87 -13.29
N SER A 21 -8.63 3.03 -12.15
CA SER A 21 -8.20 2.46 -10.88
C SER A 21 -8.08 0.92 -10.92
N ALA A 22 -9.11 0.25 -11.43
CA ALA A 22 -9.10 -1.21 -11.55
C ALA A 22 -7.96 -1.71 -12.45
N GLN A 23 -7.63 -0.95 -13.51
CA GLN A 23 -6.52 -1.28 -14.39
C GLN A 23 -5.17 -1.13 -13.67
N GLU A 24 -4.99 -0.10 -12.83
CA GLU A 24 -3.74 0.09 -12.07
C GLU A 24 -3.51 -1.03 -11.06
N ILE A 25 -4.52 -1.41 -10.27
CA ILE A 25 -4.42 -2.54 -9.34
C ILE A 25 -4.14 -3.84 -10.10
N THR A 26 -4.78 -4.04 -11.27
CA THR A 26 -4.53 -5.19 -12.14
C THR A 26 -3.09 -5.19 -12.68
N ASN A 27 -2.54 -4.04 -13.03
CA ASN A 27 -1.15 -3.92 -13.48
C ASN A 27 -0.19 -4.30 -12.36
N ILE A 28 -0.44 -3.80 -11.14
CA ILE A 28 0.36 -4.16 -9.95
C ILE A 28 0.31 -5.66 -9.72
N LEU A 29 -0.88 -6.28 -9.71
CA LEU A 29 -1.04 -7.71 -9.48
C LEU A 29 -0.30 -8.62 -10.48
N ASN A 30 -0.12 -8.16 -11.71
CA ASN A 30 0.54 -8.90 -12.78
C ASN A 30 2.04 -8.61 -12.91
N THR A 31 2.59 -7.74 -12.07
CA THR A 31 4.02 -7.42 -12.06
C THR A 31 4.79 -8.49 -11.29
N ASP A 32 5.91 -8.95 -11.87
CA ASP A 32 6.81 -9.91 -11.24
C ASP A 32 7.65 -9.28 -10.11
N GLU A 33 7.96 -7.99 -10.23
CA GLU A 33 8.79 -7.23 -9.27
C GLU A 33 8.19 -5.85 -9.01
N VAL A 34 7.65 -5.63 -7.80
CA VAL A 34 7.01 -4.36 -7.47
C VAL A 34 8.01 -3.23 -7.32
N THR A 35 7.59 -2.05 -7.75
CA THR A 35 8.37 -0.83 -7.60
C THR A 35 7.95 0.00 -6.40
N TYR A 36 8.80 0.95 -5.99
CA TYR A 36 8.48 1.88 -4.91
C TYR A 36 7.22 2.67 -5.21
N GLY A 37 7.02 3.07 -6.47
CA GLY A 37 5.81 3.76 -6.89
C GLY A 37 4.55 2.96 -6.61
N GLN A 38 4.53 1.68 -6.98
CA GLN A 38 3.39 0.79 -6.78
C GLN A 38 3.11 0.54 -5.29
N VAL A 39 4.14 0.28 -4.49
CA VAL A 39 4.00 0.03 -3.04
C VAL A 39 3.54 1.29 -2.31
N CYS A 40 4.09 2.45 -2.66
CA CYS A 40 3.69 3.74 -2.10
C CYS A 40 2.25 4.10 -2.49
N TYR A 41 1.87 3.86 -3.74
CA TYR A 41 0.51 4.08 -4.24
C TYR A 41 -0.52 3.27 -3.45
N LEU A 42 -0.30 1.96 -3.28
CA LEU A 42 -1.17 1.11 -2.46
C LEU A 42 -1.29 1.63 -1.02
N SER A 43 -0.16 2.04 -0.42
CA SER A 43 -0.12 2.53 0.96
C SER A 43 -0.82 3.87 1.14
N ALA A 44 -0.68 4.77 0.16
CA ALA A 44 -1.27 6.10 0.19
C ALA A 44 -2.78 6.06 -0.06
N ILE A 45 -3.26 5.20 -0.97
CA ILE A 45 -4.69 4.97 -1.19
C ILE A 45 -5.34 4.40 0.06
N HIS A 46 -4.74 3.38 0.66
CA HIS A 46 -5.28 2.75 1.85
C HIS A 46 -5.50 3.76 2.99
N GLN A 47 -4.55 4.68 3.18
CA GLN A 47 -4.62 5.74 4.19
C GLN A 47 -5.48 6.95 3.75
N ASN A 48 -6.13 6.90 2.58
CA ASN A 48 -6.88 8.01 1.98
C ASN A 48 -6.06 9.31 1.84
N LEU A 49 -4.75 9.18 1.59
CA LEU A 49 -3.82 10.30 1.44
C LEU A 49 -3.79 10.86 0.01
N ILE A 50 -4.15 10.04 -0.97
CA ILE A 50 -4.28 10.38 -2.39
C ILE A 50 -5.58 9.80 -2.94
N ALA A 51 -6.05 10.30 -4.08
CA ALA A 51 -7.12 9.67 -4.84
C ALA A 51 -6.58 8.52 -5.71
N GLU A 52 -7.42 7.54 -6.03
CA GLU A 52 -7.02 6.43 -6.92
C GLU A 52 -6.62 6.90 -8.33
N SER A 53 -7.06 8.10 -8.74
CA SER A 53 -6.67 8.72 -10.01
C SER A 53 -5.29 9.37 -10.01
N ASP A 54 -4.67 9.53 -8.83
CA ASP A 54 -3.38 10.19 -8.68
C ASP A 54 -2.22 9.24 -9.09
N GLY A 55 -1.06 9.82 -9.39
CA GLY A 55 0.09 9.06 -9.90
C GLY A 55 0.96 8.45 -8.79
N TYR A 56 1.86 7.55 -9.20
CA TYR A 56 2.84 6.95 -8.28
C TYR A 56 3.80 7.98 -7.67
N ASP A 57 4.16 9.03 -8.42
CA ASP A 57 5.03 10.10 -7.92
C ASP A 57 4.35 10.93 -6.81
N ASP A 58 3.03 11.16 -6.93
CA ASP A 58 2.24 11.83 -5.90
C ASP A 58 2.21 10.99 -4.62
N ALA A 59 2.03 9.67 -4.76
CA ALA A 59 2.06 8.74 -3.64
C ALA A 59 3.39 8.77 -2.87
N ILE A 60 4.52 8.69 -3.60
CA ILE A 60 5.87 8.76 -3.00
C ILE A 60 6.05 10.08 -2.27
N LYS A 61 5.67 11.19 -2.90
CA LYS A 61 5.83 12.52 -2.34
C LYS A 61 5.04 12.67 -1.03
N VAL A 62 3.77 12.27 -1.01
CA VAL A 62 2.91 12.40 0.17
C VAL A 62 3.41 11.53 1.33
N LEU A 63 3.85 10.29 1.07
CA LEU A 63 4.44 9.44 2.11
C LEU A 63 5.75 10.00 2.66
N TYR A 64 6.59 10.60 1.81
CA TYR A 64 7.80 11.29 2.25
C TYR A 64 7.48 12.51 3.11
N GLU A 65 6.52 13.35 2.71
CA GLU A 65 6.08 14.52 3.47
C GLU A 65 5.48 14.14 4.84
N ASN A 66 4.82 12.98 4.92
CA ASN A 66 4.30 12.41 6.16
C ASN A 66 5.37 11.71 7.03
N GLY A 67 6.63 11.67 6.59
CA GLY A 67 7.73 11.03 7.32
C GLY A 67 7.69 9.49 7.31
N GLN A 68 6.89 8.89 6.42
CA GLN A 68 6.76 7.45 6.25
C GLN A 68 7.78 6.87 5.27
N LEU A 69 8.52 7.75 4.56
CA LEU A 69 9.70 7.40 3.78
C LEU A 69 10.91 8.20 4.29
N PRO A 70 12.09 7.57 4.45
CA PRO A 70 13.28 8.25 4.95
C PRO A 70 13.87 9.22 3.93
N GLU A 71 13.65 8.98 2.64
CA GLU A 71 14.13 9.79 1.53
C GLU A 71 13.19 9.70 0.32
N LEU A 72 13.29 10.67 -0.59
CA LEU A 72 12.61 10.62 -1.88
C LEU A 72 13.31 9.60 -2.77
N VAL A 73 12.58 8.55 -3.12
CA VAL A 73 13.03 7.45 -3.97
C VAL A 73 12.40 7.55 -5.35
N SER A 74 13.10 7.04 -6.38
CA SER A 74 12.52 6.90 -7.72
C SER A 74 11.46 5.80 -7.73
N GLY A 75 10.27 6.13 -8.26
CA GLY A 75 9.14 5.20 -8.31
C GLY A 75 9.31 4.00 -9.23
N HIS A 76 10.35 3.98 -10.07
CA HIS A 76 10.67 2.84 -10.94
C HIS A 76 11.65 1.84 -10.32
N MET A 77 12.24 2.17 -9.17
CA MET A 77 13.13 1.23 -8.48
C MET A 77 12.33 0.09 -7.87
N GLU A 78 12.86 -1.13 -8.01
CA GLU A 78 12.34 -2.32 -7.35
C GLU A 78 12.41 -2.19 -5.83
N VAL A 79 11.45 -2.81 -5.14
CA VAL A 79 11.37 -2.82 -3.69
C VAL A 79 11.80 -4.18 -3.16
N TYR A 80 12.81 -4.17 -2.29
CA TYR A 80 13.17 -5.35 -1.51
C TYR A 80 12.18 -5.60 -0.36
N MET A 81 11.99 -6.87 -0.01
CA MET A 81 11.05 -7.31 1.03
C MET A 81 11.15 -6.53 2.34
N GLN A 82 12.36 -6.20 2.81
CA GLN A 82 12.53 -5.41 4.02
C GLN A 82 12.02 -3.96 3.91
N ASN A 83 12.13 -3.36 2.73
CA ASN A 83 11.67 -1.99 2.47
C ASN A 83 10.16 -1.97 2.25
N LEU A 84 9.60 -3.01 1.64
CA LEU A 84 8.15 -3.20 1.59
C LEU A 84 7.57 -3.31 3.00
N ALA A 85 8.16 -4.17 3.83
CA ALA A 85 7.77 -4.34 5.23
C ALA A 85 7.85 -3.02 6.00
N TYR A 86 8.89 -2.22 5.76
CA TYR A 86 9.02 -0.89 6.33
C TYR A 86 7.83 0.00 5.97
N ILE A 87 7.57 0.19 4.67
CA ILE A 87 6.56 1.11 4.17
C ILE A 87 5.18 0.75 4.73
N TYR A 88 4.80 -0.53 4.66
CA TYR A 88 3.50 -0.95 5.18
C TYR A 88 3.37 -0.76 6.68
N LEU A 89 4.43 -1.05 7.44
CA LEU A 89 4.36 -0.88 8.89
C LEU A 89 4.35 0.60 9.33
N GLN A 90 4.72 1.54 8.46
CA GLN A 90 4.54 2.98 8.72
C GLN A 90 3.08 3.44 8.66
N MET A 91 2.17 2.65 8.08
CA MET A 91 0.75 3.02 7.97
C MET A 91 0.02 2.96 9.33
N TRP A 92 0.53 2.16 10.27
CA TRP A 92 -0.09 1.97 11.58
C TRP A 92 0.83 2.47 12.70
N PRO A 93 0.59 3.69 13.24
CA PRO A 93 1.42 4.26 14.31
C PRO A 93 1.29 3.50 15.64
N ASP A 94 0.17 2.82 15.85
CA ASP A 94 -0.17 2.11 17.08
C ASP A 94 0.15 0.61 17.07
N VAL A 95 0.85 0.12 16.04
CA VAL A 95 1.34 -1.27 16.04
C VAL A 95 2.01 -1.50 17.38
N LYS A 96 1.51 -2.49 18.12
CA LYS A 96 2.14 -3.01 19.34
C LYS A 96 3.42 -3.75 18.98
N GLY A 97 4.25 -3.14 18.13
CA GLY A 97 5.56 -3.63 17.79
C GLY A 97 6.30 -3.79 19.10
N GLY A 98 6.99 -4.93 19.24
CA GLY A 98 7.78 -5.20 20.42
C GLY A 98 8.66 -3.99 20.73
N LEU A 99 8.95 -3.75 22.01
CA LEU A 99 9.69 -2.58 22.51
C LEU A 99 10.82 -2.08 21.58
N PHE A 100 11.50 -3.01 20.90
CA PHE A 100 12.54 -2.78 19.89
C PHE A 100 12.10 -2.06 18.60
N TYR A 101 10.90 -2.26 18.04
CA TYR A 101 10.43 -1.53 16.86
C TYR A 101 10.30 -0.03 17.17
N LYS A 102 9.69 0.29 18.31
CA LYS A 102 9.55 1.67 18.82
C LYS A 102 10.92 2.29 19.16
N LEU A 103 11.84 1.51 19.72
CA LEU A 103 13.20 1.97 20.06
C LEU A 103 14.11 2.20 18.84
N THR A 104 13.94 1.43 17.78
CA THR A 104 14.83 1.48 16.59
C THR A 104 14.37 2.47 15.53
N LYS A 105 13.37 3.30 15.85
CA LYS A 105 12.68 4.19 14.91
C LYS A 105 12.15 3.42 13.68
N GLY A 106 11.81 2.15 13.87
CA GLY A 106 11.22 1.30 12.86
C GLY A 106 12.07 1.00 11.63
N SER A 107 13.41 0.90 11.71
CA SER A 107 14.23 0.66 10.50
C SER A 107 13.76 -0.55 9.65
N PRO A 108 14.06 -0.58 8.33
CA PRO A 108 13.56 -1.65 7.45
C PRO A 108 13.85 -3.06 7.91
N ARG A 109 15.04 -3.28 8.48
CA ARG A 109 15.43 -4.57 9.07
C ARG A 109 14.54 -4.99 10.23
N TYR A 110 14.14 -4.05 11.09
CA TYR A 110 13.28 -4.36 12.24
C TYR A 110 11.81 -4.45 11.85
N ALA A 111 11.35 -3.67 10.86
CA ALA A 111 10.02 -3.83 10.27
C ALA A 111 9.85 -5.23 9.65
N PHE A 112 10.84 -5.67 8.87
CA PHE A 112 10.89 -7.03 8.34
C PHE A 112 10.82 -8.10 9.44
N LYS A 113 11.63 -7.94 10.50
CA LYS A 113 11.62 -8.88 11.63
C LYS A 113 10.28 -8.89 12.37
N GLN A 114 9.63 -7.74 12.49
CA GLN A 114 8.31 -7.62 13.10
C GLN A 114 7.29 -8.42 12.28
N LEU A 115 7.17 -8.17 10.97
CA LEU A 115 6.24 -8.92 10.11
C LEU A 115 6.50 -10.44 10.09
N LYS A 116 7.75 -10.88 10.22
CA LYS A 116 8.06 -12.31 10.43
C LYS A 116 7.56 -12.84 11.76
N THR A 117 7.76 -12.06 12.84
CA THR A 117 7.34 -12.43 14.19
C THR A 117 5.81 -12.55 14.27
N ASP A 118 5.09 -11.69 13.55
CA ASP A 118 3.63 -11.68 13.50
C ASP A 118 3.06 -12.69 12.48
N GLY A 119 3.92 -13.45 11.79
CA GLY A 119 3.50 -14.49 10.85
C GLY A 119 2.96 -13.98 9.51
N ILE A 120 3.15 -12.69 9.21
CA ILE A 120 2.71 -12.05 7.95
C ILE A 120 3.66 -12.42 6.80
N ILE A 121 4.97 -12.50 7.08
CA ILE A 121 6.00 -12.90 6.12
C ILE A 121 6.59 -14.26 6.56
N PRO A 122 6.91 -15.18 5.62
CA PRO A 122 7.54 -16.47 5.94
C PRO A 122 8.84 -16.35 6.77
N GLU A 123 9.07 -17.34 7.64
CA GLU A 123 10.27 -17.38 8.50
C GLU A 123 11.58 -17.55 7.72
N ASP A 124 11.52 -18.12 6.51
CA ASP A 124 12.65 -18.34 5.60
C ASP A 124 12.82 -17.24 4.54
N ALA A 125 11.94 -16.23 4.53
CA ALA A 125 12.03 -15.11 3.59
C ALA A 125 13.37 -14.37 3.73
N ASP A 126 13.94 -13.98 2.57
CA ASP A 126 15.15 -13.17 2.46
C ASP A 126 14.78 -11.67 2.48
N PRO A 127 15.36 -10.85 3.37
CA PRO A 127 15.11 -9.40 3.40
C PRO A 127 15.47 -8.67 2.09
N ASN A 128 16.37 -9.22 1.28
CA ASN A 128 16.82 -8.62 0.01
C ASN A 128 16.17 -9.28 -1.22
N SER A 129 15.18 -10.15 -1.05
CA SER A 129 14.43 -10.65 -2.21
C SER A 129 13.54 -9.55 -2.77
N VAL A 130 13.42 -9.52 -4.10
CA VAL A 130 12.35 -8.79 -4.79
C VAL A 130 11.00 -9.42 -4.46
N VAL A 131 9.93 -8.64 -4.56
CA VAL A 131 8.57 -9.06 -4.19
C VAL A 131 7.66 -8.96 -5.40
N SER A 132 6.82 -9.97 -5.62
CA SER A 132 5.82 -9.92 -6.69
C SER A 132 4.66 -9.00 -6.33
N GLY A 133 3.94 -8.51 -7.34
CA GLY A 133 2.73 -7.72 -7.16
C GLY A 133 1.68 -8.38 -6.28
N ARG A 134 1.49 -9.67 -6.50
CA ARG A 134 0.58 -10.49 -5.72
C ARG A 134 1.02 -10.62 -4.27
N ASP A 135 2.31 -10.87 -4.02
CA ASP A 135 2.82 -11.00 -2.67
C ASP A 135 2.75 -9.67 -1.92
N ALA A 136 3.05 -8.55 -2.59
CA ALA A 136 2.92 -7.23 -2.02
C ALA A 136 1.47 -6.97 -1.54
N LEU A 137 0.47 -7.27 -2.38
CA LEU A 137 -0.93 -7.10 -2.01
C LEU A 137 -1.33 -8.07 -0.89
N ASN A 138 -0.92 -9.34 -0.95
CA ASN A 138 -1.21 -10.31 0.10
C ASN A 138 -0.63 -9.88 1.46
N ILE A 139 0.60 -9.36 1.48
CA ILE A 139 1.24 -8.84 2.70
C ILE A 139 0.47 -7.61 3.21
N LEU A 140 0.06 -6.70 2.32
CA LEU A 140 -0.75 -5.54 2.69
C LEU A 140 -2.06 -5.98 3.36
N THR A 141 -2.79 -6.90 2.74
CA THR A 141 -4.04 -7.45 3.30
C THR A 141 -3.81 -8.15 4.64
N ALA A 142 -2.74 -8.93 4.77
CA ALA A 142 -2.41 -9.57 6.04
C ALA A 142 -2.07 -8.55 7.14
N CYS A 143 -1.36 -7.47 6.79
CA CYS A 143 -1.12 -6.35 7.70
C CYS A 143 -2.44 -5.68 8.12
N MET A 144 -3.36 -5.42 7.18
CA MET A 144 -4.69 -4.86 7.49
C MET A 144 -5.46 -5.76 8.46
N MET A 145 -5.47 -7.08 8.24
CA MET A 145 -6.15 -8.01 9.14
C MET A 145 -5.51 -8.09 10.53
N THR A 146 -4.21 -7.85 10.63
CA THR A 146 -3.45 -7.97 11.88
C THR A 146 -3.43 -6.68 12.69
N TYR A 147 -3.38 -5.54 12.01
CA TYR A 147 -3.19 -4.21 12.61
C TYR A 147 -4.37 -3.27 12.43
N GLY A 148 -5.20 -3.47 11.41
CA GLY A 148 -6.47 -2.79 11.26
C GLY A 148 -7.40 -3.24 12.38
N GLY A 149 -7.89 -2.27 13.17
CA GLY A 149 -8.83 -2.56 14.26
C GLY A 149 -10.16 -3.15 13.74
N GLU A 150 -11.05 -3.55 14.64
CA GLU A 150 -12.36 -4.15 14.31
C GLU A 150 -13.23 -3.27 13.37
N GLU A 151 -12.97 -1.97 13.27
CA GLU A 151 -13.72 -1.03 12.41
C GLU A 151 -13.33 -1.08 10.93
N GLU A 152 -12.13 -1.55 10.57
CA GLU A 152 -11.61 -1.52 9.18
C GLU A 152 -12.02 -2.76 8.37
N CYS A 153 -12.32 -3.88 9.04
CA CYS A 153 -12.80 -5.10 8.37
C CYS A 153 -14.27 -5.02 7.91
N MET A 154 -15.08 -4.07 8.41
CA MET A 154 -16.50 -3.94 8.02
C MET A 154 -16.74 -3.04 6.80
N SER A 155 -15.76 -2.24 6.38
CA SER A 155 -15.91 -1.37 5.20
C SER A 155 -15.67 -2.09 3.87
N MET A 156 -15.12 -3.30 3.89
CA MET A 156 -14.91 -4.12 2.68
C MET A 156 -16.13 -4.98 2.29
N ASP A 157 -17.16 -5.05 3.13
CA ASP A 157 -18.40 -5.80 2.85
C ASP A 157 -19.53 -4.93 2.27
N VAL A 158 -19.31 -3.63 2.07
CA VAL A 158 -20.31 -2.72 1.50
C VAL A 158 -19.70 -1.77 0.49
N GLU A 159 -19.67 -2.18 -0.78
CA GLU A 159 -20.33 -1.49 -1.90
C GLU A 159 -20.42 -2.37 -3.15
#